data_AF-A0A9C8GKT0-F1
#
_entry.id   AF-A0A9C8GKT0-F1
#
_cell.length_a   1.000
_cell.length_b   1.000
_cell.length_c   1.000
_cell.angle_alpha   90.00
_cell.angle_beta   90.00
_cell.angle_gamma   90.00
#
_symmetry.space_group_name_H-M   'P 1'
#
loop_
_entity.id
_entity.type
_entity.pdbx_description
1 polymer ?
#
loop_
_entity_poly.entity_id
_entity_poly.type
_entity_poly.pdbx_seq_one_letter_code
_entity_poly.pdbx_strand_id
1 'polypeptide(L)'
;MDKTIGYLRQIFSLLHQEQERDWNPARQGWCGKHIPDSARDVQKRLVGFGWSPVTDEEIAKWLAADDGLSINFQEKRKVLYLPALEKDAGFVPILSLKAKFDDDEVKEFRLRVMLISQDGEKNLRGIGFRLEAPEGKAQDKGENDEGRHDFYHAQFIRGFERQGPGLPIEIPGWLPCSQPSFPLLANDPLTLVVCLLLTLYGKKYFWTFYRRHSSLSVFQETVEKKWGPG
;
A
#
# COMPACT_ATOMS: atom_id res chain seq x y z
N MET A 1 19.00 9.34 11.38
CA MET A 1 17.81 9.10 10.56
C MET A 1 18.17 8.92 9.10
N ASP A 2 18.16 7.66 8.63
CA ASP A 2 18.18 7.35 7.20
C ASP A 2 17.06 8.16 6.52
N LYS A 3 17.43 8.95 5.51
CA LYS A 3 16.50 9.78 4.75
C LYS A 3 15.33 8.94 4.20
N THR A 4 15.55 7.66 3.94
CA THR A 4 14.54 6.69 3.47
C THR A 4 13.34 6.58 4.41
N ILE A 5 13.55 6.48 5.73
CA ILE A 5 12.45 6.38 6.71
C ILE A 5 11.65 7.67 6.73
N GLY A 6 12.33 8.82 6.70
CA GLY A 6 11.68 10.13 6.59
C GLY A 6 10.82 10.24 5.32
N TYR A 7 11.31 9.77 4.17
CA TYR A 7 10.56 9.75 2.92
C TYR A 7 9.35 8.82 2.94
N LEU A 8 9.49 7.63 3.54
CA LEU A 8 8.37 6.70 3.70
C LEU A 8 7.26 7.33 4.53
N ARG A 9 7.62 7.89 5.69
CA ARG A 9 6.70 8.63 6.57
C ARG A 9 5.96 9.73 5.81
N GLN A 10 6.68 10.53 5.02
CA GLN A 10 6.10 11.58 4.20
C GLN A 10 5.13 11.03 3.15
N ILE A 11 5.54 10.05 2.33
CA ILE A 11 4.65 9.48 1.29
C ILE A 11 3.37 8.93 1.89
N PHE A 12 3.44 8.18 2.99
CA PHE A 12 2.23 7.63 3.56
C PHE A 12 1.34 8.68 4.23
N SER A 13 1.93 9.74 4.80
CA SER A 13 1.15 10.92 5.22
C SER A 13 0.44 11.55 4.03
N LEU A 14 1.10 11.67 2.87
CA LEU A 14 0.48 12.17 1.64
C LEU A 14 -0.61 11.23 1.12
N LEU A 15 -0.40 9.92 1.12
CA LEU A 15 -1.43 8.94 0.74
C LEU A 15 -2.65 9.02 1.66
N HIS A 16 -2.44 9.24 2.96
CA HIS A 16 -3.52 9.50 3.90
C HIS A 16 -4.26 10.80 3.60
N GLN A 17 -3.57 11.88 3.24
CA GLN A 17 -4.23 13.12 2.82
C GLN A 17 -5.07 12.92 1.55
N GLU A 18 -4.60 12.12 0.59
CA GLU A 18 -5.39 11.76 -0.60
C GLU A 18 -6.61 10.90 -0.21
N GLN A 19 -6.46 9.96 0.73
CA GLN A 19 -7.58 9.21 1.29
C GLN A 19 -8.64 10.17 1.87
N GLU A 20 -8.24 11.07 2.76
CA GLU A 20 -9.15 12.01 3.41
C GLU A 20 -9.77 12.99 2.43
N ARG A 21 -9.10 13.31 1.33
CA ARG A 21 -9.69 14.17 0.31
C ARG A 21 -10.72 13.42 -0.52
N ASP A 22 -10.42 12.20 -0.95
CA ASP A 22 -11.20 11.52 -1.97
C ASP A 22 -12.33 10.69 -1.34
N TRP A 23 -12.03 10.01 -0.24
CA TRP A 23 -12.91 9.05 0.40
C TRP A 23 -13.68 9.63 1.58
N ASN A 24 -13.46 10.88 1.97
CA ASN A 24 -14.29 11.54 2.96
C ASN A 24 -15.60 12.05 2.33
N PRO A 25 -16.79 11.60 2.76
CA PRO A 25 -18.06 12.05 2.19
C PRO A 25 -18.31 13.55 2.31
N ALA A 26 -17.68 14.21 3.30
CA ALA A 26 -17.79 15.64 3.51
C ALA A 26 -16.92 16.47 2.55
N ARG A 27 -16.00 15.83 1.81
CA ARG A 27 -15.10 16.50 0.85
C ARG A 27 -15.43 16.03 -0.57
N GLN A 28 -15.67 16.97 -1.48
CA GLN A 28 -15.86 16.64 -2.90
C GLN A 28 -14.53 16.09 -3.46
N GLY A 29 -14.58 14.89 -4.05
CA GLY A 29 -13.40 14.10 -4.42
C GLY A 29 -12.50 14.68 -5.52
N TRP A 30 -11.35 14.03 -5.72
CA TRP A 30 -10.30 14.33 -6.70
C TRP A 30 -10.81 14.85 -8.05
N CYS A 31 -10.27 15.98 -8.51
CA CYS A 31 -10.50 16.54 -9.85
C CYS A 31 -11.98 16.80 -10.22
N GLY A 32 -12.89 16.88 -9.24
CA GLY A 32 -14.33 16.95 -9.51
C GLY A 32 -14.90 15.65 -10.09
N LYS A 33 -14.14 14.55 -10.05
CA LYS A 33 -14.60 13.22 -10.48
C LYS A 33 -15.28 12.55 -9.29
N HIS A 34 -16.57 12.33 -9.46
CA HIS A 34 -17.41 11.60 -8.53
C HIS A 34 -16.86 10.17 -8.34
N ILE A 35 -16.55 9.77 -7.09
CA ILE A 35 -16.30 8.36 -6.77
C ILE A 35 -17.60 7.62 -7.02
N PRO A 36 -17.63 6.59 -7.88
CA PRO A 36 -18.85 5.85 -8.17
C PRO A 36 -19.50 5.28 -6.91
N ASP A 37 -20.83 5.26 -6.87
CA ASP A 37 -21.58 4.69 -5.75
C ASP A 37 -21.18 3.23 -5.46
N SER A 38 -20.85 2.45 -6.50
CA SER A 38 -20.36 1.08 -6.34
C SER A 38 -19.05 1.01 -5.55
N ALA A 39 -18.13 1.96 -5.75
CA ALA A 39 -16.89 2.04 -4.99
C ALA A 39 -17.13 2.48 -3.54
N ARG A 40 -18.10 3.39 -3.32
CA ARG A 40 -18.56 3.76 -1.97
C ARG A 40 -19.20 2.59 -1.24
N ASP A 41 -19.96 1.76 -1.94
CA ASP A 41 -20.58 0.57 -1.37
C ASP A 41 -19.53 -0.48 -1.01
N VAL A 42 -18.49 -0.66 -1.81
CA VAL A 42 -17.32 -1.48 -1.44
C VAL A 42 -16.71 -0.97 -0.14
N GLN A 43 -16.43 0.33 -0.02
CA GLN A 43 -15.89 0.94 1.21
C GLN A 43 -16.78 0.66 2.43
N LYS A 44 -18.09 0.91 2.32
CA LYS A 44 -19.06 0.67 3.41
C LYS A 44 -19.05 -0.80 3.85
N ARG A 45 -18.96 -1.73 2.90
CA ARG A 45 -18.94 -3.16 3.21
C ARG A 45 -17.64 -3.58 3.88
N LEU A 46 -16.49 -3.07 3.43
CA LEU A 46 -15.21 -3.31 4.11
C LEU A 46 -15.26 -2.85 5.57
N VAL A 47 -15.82 -1.66 5.82
CA VAL A 47 -16.08 -1.16 7.19
C VAL A 47 -17.01 -2.09 7.96
N GLY A 48 -18.09 -2.57 7.33
CA GLY A 48 -19.00 -3.56 7.92
C GLY A 48 -18.32 -4.89 8.29
N PHE A 49 -17.24 -5.27 7.59
CA PHE A 49 -16.41 -6.43 7.90
C PHE A 49 -15.29 -6.13 8.92
N GLY A 50 -15.28 -4.93 9.51
CA GLY A 50 -14.31 -4.51 10.51
C GLY A 50 -13.02 -3.92 9.95
N TRP A 51 -12.95 -3.65 8.64
CA TRP A 51 -11.81 -2.97 8.02
C TRP A 51 -12.03 -1.47 7.99
N SER A 52 -11.24 -0.74 8.77
CA SER A 52 -11.40 0.71 8.90
C SER A 52 -10.30 1.47 8.15
N PRO A 53 -10.59 2.70 7.67
CA PRO A 53 -9.56 3.60 7.18
C PRO A 53 -8.50 3.84 8.26
N VAL A 54 -7.25 4.03 7.83
CA VAL A 54 -6.21 4.62 8.68
C VAL A 54 -6.63 6.05 9.05
N THR A 55 -6.44 6.44 10.31
CA THR A 55 -6.82 7.77 10.82
C THR A 55 -5.64 8.74 10.96
N ASP A 56 -5.93 10.03 11.11
CA ASP A 56 -4.93 11.06 11.41
C ASP A 56 -4.09 10.72 12.65
N GLU A 57 -4.73 10.17 13.69
CA GLU A 57 -4.05 9.76 14.93
C GLU A 57 -3.05 8.63 14.69
N GLU A 58 -3.37 7.70 13.80
CA GLU A 58 -2.49 6.58 13.43
C GLU A 58 -1.30 7.06 12.59
N ILE A 59 -1.53 7.99 11.67
CA ILE A 59 -0.46 8.63 10.91
C ILE A 59 0.41 9.49 11.83
N ALA A 60 -0.18 10.31 12.71
CA ALA A 60 0.55 11.15 13.64
C ALA A 60 1.44 10.31 14.57
N LYS A 61 0.91 9.19 15.09
CA LYS A 61 1.69 8.22 15.89
C LYS A 61 2.87 7.67 15.11
N TRP A 62 2.71 7.39 13.82
CA TRP A 62 3.82 6.96 12.99
C TRP A 62 4.85 8.06 12.76
N LEU A 63 4.40 9.28 12.42
CA LEU A 63 5.29 10.40 12.16
C LEU A 63 6.12 10.78 13.40
N ALA A 64 5.51 10.70 14.58
CA ALA A 64 6.11 11.09 15.87
C ALA A 64 6.90 9.97 16.57
N ALA A 65 6.90 8.75 16.04
CA ALA A 65 7.55 7.64 16.71
C ALA A 65 9.08 7.68 16.62
N ASP A 66 9.71 7.40 17.75
CA ASP A 66 11.15 7.18 17.90
C ASP A 66 11.58 5.78 17.40
N ASP A 67 12.87 5.49 17.51
CA ASP A 67 13.52 4.25 17.10
C ASP A 67 12.87 3.00 17.75
N GLY A 68 12.79 1.88 17.03
CA GLY A 68 12.16 0.64 17.50
C GLY A 68 10.66 0.49 17.21
N LEU A 69 10.05 1.42 16.46
CA LEU A 69 8.63 1.39 16.11
C LEU A 69 8.27 0.18 15.22
N SER A 70 7.18 -0.50 15.59
CA SER A 70 6.48 -1.45 14.74
C SER A 70 5.08 -0.93 14.38
N ILE A 71 4.76 -0.93 13.09
CA ILE A 71 3.44 -0.64 12.54
C ILE A 71 2.91 -1.91 11.92
N ASN A 72 1.67 -2.24 12.25
CA ASN A 72 0.96 -3.34 11.65
C ASN A 72 -0.50 -2.95 11.41
N PHE A 73 -0.76 -2.32 10.27
CA PHE A 73 -2.12 -2.00 9.86
C PHE A 73 -2.91 -3.27 9.55
N GLN A 74 -2.25 -4.32 9.09
CA GLN A 74 -2.89 -5.59 8.74
C GLN A 74 -3.55 -6.24 9.98
N GLU A 75 -2.82 -6.39 11.09
CA GLU A 75 -3.35 -6.95 12.34
C GLU A 75 -4.46 -6.09 12.96
N LYS A 76 -4.39 -4.77 12.75
CA LYS A 76 -5.40 -3.81 13.24
C LYS A 76 -6.61 -3.66 12.31
N ARG A 77 -6.65 -4.41 11.20
CA ARG A 77 -7.67 -4.28 10.13
C ARG A 77 -7.79 -2.85 9.61
N LYS A 78 -6.64 -2.23 9.38
CA LYS A 78 -6.48 -0.87 8.89
C LYS A 78 -6.01 -0.85 7.45
N VAL A 79 -6.60 0.04 6.68
CA VAL A 79 -6.30 0.22 5.26
C VAL A 79 -6.22 1.69 4.89
N LEU A 80 -5.30 2.03 4.00
CA LEU A 80 -5.34 3.25 3.23
C LEU A 80 -6.18 2.99 1.98
N TYR A 81 -7.25 3.76 1.80
CA TYR A 81 -7.97 3.81 0.54
C TYR A 81 -7.18 4.68 -0.42
N LEU A 82 -6.60 4.07 -1.45
CA LEU A 82 -5.87 4.82 -2.46
C LEU A 82 -6.87 5.47 -3.43
N PRO A 83 -6.44 6.50 -4.18
CA PRO A 83 -7.30 7.16 -5.16
C PRO A 83 -7.87 6.18 -6.19
N ALA A 84 -9.09 6.45 -6.69
CA ALA A 84 -9.73 5.59 -7.69
C ALA A 84 -8.88 5.50 -8.97
N LEU A 85 -8.87 4.32 -9.61
CA LEU A 85 -8.14 4.12 -10.87
C LEU A 85 -8.85 4.87 -12.00
N GLU A 86 -8.14 5.72 -12.76
CA GLU A 86 -8.74 6.54 -13.81
C GLU A 86 -9.42 5.72 -14.92
N LYS A 87 -8.83 4.57 -15.27
CA LYS A 87 -9.31 3.70 -16.34
C LYS A 87 -10.36 2.71 -15.87
N ASP A 88 -10.38 2.42 -14.57
CA ASP A 88 -11.12 1.32 -13.98
C ASP A 88 -11.72 1.73 -12.63
N ALA A 89 -12.51 2.81 -12.63
CA ALA A 89 -13.06 3.42 -11.42
C ALA A 89 -14.01 2.50 -10.60
N GLY A 90 -14.38 1.34 -11.16
CA GLY A 90 -15.10 0.28 -10.45
C GLY A 90 -14.24 -0.51 -9.46
N PHE A 91 -12.91 -0.36 -9.52
CA PHE A 91 -12.00 -0.94 -8.53
C PHE A 91 -11.62 0.09 -7.46
N VAL A 92 -11.67 -0.37 -6.22
CA VAL A 92 -11.21 0.31 -5.01
C VAL A 92 -9.84 -0.27 -4.65
N PRO A 93 -8.74 0.45 -4.92
CA PRO A 93 -7.42 0.07 -4.45
C PRO A 93 -7.29 0.36 -2.94
N ILE A 94 -7.02 -0.68 -2.16
CA ILE A 94 -6.69 -0.55 -0.73
C ILE A 94 -5.25 -0.99 -0.48
N LEU A 95 -4.59 -0.32 0.46
CA LEU A 95 -3.20 -0.59 0.87
C LEU A 95 -3.12 -0.81 2.38
N SER A 96 -2.40 -1.84 2.81
CA SER A 96 -2.04 -2.03 4.21
C SER A 96 -0.54 -2.20 4.35
N LEU A 97 0.01 -1.66 5.44
CA LEU A 97 1.43 -1.62 5.74
C LEU A 97 1.70 -2.44 7.00
N LYS A 98 2.73 -3.27 6.92
CA LYS A 98 3.46 -3.76 8.08
C LYS A 98 4.91 -3.31 7.95
N ALA A 99 5.43 -2.61 8.94
CA ALA A 99 6.81 -2.16 8.96
C ALA A 99 7.39 -2.19 10.37
N LYS A 100 8.65 -2.57 10.49
CA LYS A 100 9.43 -2.49 11.72
C LYS A 100 10.71 -1.72 11.43
N PHE A 101 10.97 -0.72 12.25
CA PHE A 101 12.17 0.10 12.20
C PHE A 101 13.00 -0.15 13.45
N ASP A 102 14.32 -0.11 13.31
CA ASP A 102 15.26 -0.25 14.41
C ASP A 102 16.41 0.73 14.13
N ASP A 103 16.57 1.70 15.02
CA ASP A 103 17.34 2.91 14.77
C ASP A 103 16.99 3.52 13.39
N ASP A 104 17.98 3.55 12.50
CA ASP A 104 17.91 4.10 11.16
C ASP A 104 17.66 3.04 10.06
N GLU A 105 17.38 1.79 10.43
CA GLU A 105 17.25 0.68 9.49
C GLU A 105 15.82 0.13 9.41
N VAL A 106 15.40 -0.24 8.20
CA VAL A 106 14.12 -0.92 7.97
C VAL A 106 14.32 -2.43 8.14
N LYS A 107 13.89 -2.98 9.29
CA LYS A 107 14.01 -4.42 9.62
C LYS A 107 12.91 -5.28 9.02
N GLU A 108 11.72 -4.73 8.85
CA GLU A 108 10.62 -5.39 8.15
C GLU A 108 9.87 -4.34 7.32
N PHE A 109 9.53 -4.69 6.09
CA PHE A 109 8.66 -3.86 5.26
C PHE A 109 7.84 -4.73 4.32
N ARG A 110 6.52 -4.72 4.53
CA ARG A 110 5.56 -5.53 3.80
C ARG A 110 4.33 -4.69 3.46
N LEU A 111 4.01 -4.63 2.18
CA LEU A 111 2.81 -4.00 1.67
C LEU A 111 1.83 -5.08 1.24
N ARG A 112 0.55 -4.87 1.53
CA ARG A 112 -0.54 -5.62 0.88
C ARG A 112 -1.41 -4.63 0.15
N VAL A 113 -1.57 -4.85 -1.15
CA VAL A 113 -2.49 -4.10 -1.99
C VAL A 113 -3.59 -5.02 -2.48
N MET A 114 -4.84 -4.56 -2.47
CA MET A 114 -5.96 -5.24 -3.12
C MET A 114 -6.71 -4.28 -4.02
N LEU A 115 -7.08 -4.76 -5.21
CA LEU A 115 -8.03 -4.11 -6.09
C LEU A 115 -9.37 -4.81 -5.90
N ILE A 116 -10.35 -4.08 -5.35
CA ILE A 116 -11.64 -4.65 -4.95
C ILE A 116 -12.73 -4.02 -5.78
N SER A 117 -13.56 -4.82 -6.42
CA SER A 117 -14.74 -4.37 -7.14
C SER A 117 -15.99 -5.05 -6.59
N GLN A 118 -17.15 -4.53 -6.99
CA GLN A 118 -18.43 -5.18 -6.75
C GLN A 118 -18.99 -5.68 -8.09
N ASP A 119 -19.47 -6.92 -8.13
CA ASP A 119 -20.14 -7.47 -9.32
C ASP A 119 -21.65 -7.08 -9.37
N GLY A 120 -22.35 -7.54 -10.41
CA GLY A 120 -23.78 -7.25 -10.60
C GLY A 120 -24.70 -7.84 -9.52
N GLU A 121 -24.26 -8.88 -8.82
CA GLU A 121 -24.98 -9.52 -7.71
C GLU A 121 -24.63 -8.90 -6.35
N LYS A 122 -23.82 -7.83 -6.36
CA LYS A 122 -23.27 -7.21 -5.16
C LYS A 122 -22.36 -8.14 -4.36
N ASN A 123 -21.65 -9.06 -4.98
CA ASN A 123 -20.55 -9.77 -4.33
C ASN A 123 -19.26 -8.95 -4.46
N LEU A 124 -18.44 -8.94 -3.40
CA LEU A 124 -17.11 -8.34 -3.49
C LEU A 124 -16.19 -9.31 -4.22
N ARG A 125 -15.50 -8.81 -5.24
CA ARG A 125 -14.46 -9.55 -5.96
C ARG A 125 -13.16 -8.78 -5.87
N GLY A 126 -12.04 -9.48 -5.94
CA GLY A 126 -10.77 -8.78 -5.93
C GLY A 126 -9.57 -9.62 -6.26
N ILE A 127 -8.48 -8.91 -6.50
CA ILE A 127 -7.15 -9.49 -6.66
C ILE A 127 -6.19 -8.73 -5.77
N GLY A 128 -5.30 -9.46 -5.10
CA GLY A 128 -4.35 -8.87 -4.18
C GLY A 128 -2.92 -9.24 -4.50
N PHE A 129 -2.02 -8.36 -4.08
CA PHE A 129 -0.59 -8.58 -4.10
C PHE A 129 0.00 -8.27 -2.74
N ARG A 130 1.00 -9.05 -2.36
CA ARG A 130 1.89 -8.79 -1.25
C ARG A 130 3.25 -8.43 -1.82
N LEU A 131 3.81 -7.31 -1.37
CA LEU A 131 5.12 -6.84 -1.74
C LEU A 131 6.00 -6.82 -0.50
N GLU A 132 7.23 -7.31 -0.59
CA GLU A 132 8.12 -7.50 0.55
C GLU A 132 9.53 -7.00 0.26
N ALA A 133 10.15 -6.43 1.29
CA ALA A 133 11.58 -6.17 1.33
C ALA A 133 12.34 -7.44 1.76
N PRO A 134 13.65 -7.53 1.42
CA PRO A 134 14.52 -8.62 1.87
C PRO A 134 14.43 -8.91 3.37
N GLU A 135 14.38 -10.20 3.76
CA GLU A 135 14.25 -10.64 5.16
C GLU A 135 15.60 -11.11 5.78
N GLY A 136 16.72 -10.83 5.10
CA GLY A 136 18.10 -11.15 5.56
C GLY A 136 18.93 -11.91 4.52
N LYS A 137 20.22 -12.14 4.81
CA LYS A 137 21.10 -12.93 3.93
C LYS A 137 20.77 -14.42 4.08
N ALA A 138 20.83 -15.16 2.98
CA ALA A 138 20.60 -16.61 2.96
C ALA A 138 21.56 -17.43 3.85
N GLN A 139 22.60 -16.81 4.41
CA GLN A 139 23.59 -17.44 5.29
C GLN A 139 23.17 -17.47 6.77
N ASP A 140 22.18 -16.66 7.17
CA ASP A 140 21.65 -16.63 8.55
C ASP A 140 20.57 -17.71 8.77
N LYS A 141 20.63 -18.81 8.00
CA LYS A 141 19.57 -19.83 7.91
C LYS A 141 19.54 -20.75 9.13
N GLY A 142 18.44 -20.70 9.88
CA GLY A 142 18.03 -21.78 10.79
C GLY A 142 17.20 -22.85 10.07
N GLU A 143 16.97 -24.00 10.71
CA GLU A 143 16.24 -25.15 10.13
C GLU A 143 14.76 -24.85 9.74
N ASN A 144 14.22 -23.68 10.07
CA ASN A 144 12.84 -23.26 9.75
C ASN A 144 12.73 -22.09 8.75
N ASP A 145 13.80 -21.77 8.01
CA ASP A 145 13.87 -20.59 7.11
C ASP A 145 13.31 -20.79 5.69
N GLU A 146 12.27 -21.60 5.53
CA GLU A 146 11.54 -21.67 4.26
C GLU A 146 10.84 -20.33 3.96
N GLY A 147 11.25 -19.67 2.87
CA GLY A 147 10.63 -18.43 2.37
C GLY A 147 11.43 -17.14 2.58
N ARG A 148 12.58 -17.19 3.28
CA ARG A 148 13.49 -16.05 3.34
C ARG A 148 14.08 -15.73 1.96
N HIS A 149 14.17 -14.45 1.65
CA HIS A 149 14.62 -13.94 0.36
C HIS A 149 15.46 -12.66 0.57
N ASP A 150 16.41 -12.44 -0.33
CA ASP A 150 17.36 -11.32 -0.29
C ASP A 150 17.06 -10.23 -1.35
N PHE A 151 15.89 -10.29 -1.99
CA PHE A 151 15.46 -9.36 -3.03
C PHE A 151 14.02 -8.87 -2.82
N TYR A 152 13.72 -7.65 -3.27
CA TYR A 152 12.36 -7.12 -3.25
C TYR A 152 11.48 -7.90 -4.21
N HIS A 153 10.28 -8.29 -3.77
CA HIS A 153 9.43 -9.15 -4.59
C HIS A 153 7.94 -8.89 -4.40
N ALA A 154 7.13 -9.39 -5.34
CA ALA A 154 5.68 -9.43 -5.26
C ALA A 154 5.15 -10.87 -5.37
N GLN A 155 4.02 -11.14 -4.74
CA GLN A 155 3.28 -12.39 -4.85
C GLN A 155 1.78 -12.13 -4.83
N PHE A 156 1.00 -12.93 -5.56
CA PHE A 156 -0.45 -12.93 -5.42
C PHE A 156 -0.84 -13.34 -4.00
N ILE A 157 -1.90 -12.71 -3.48
CA ILE A 157 -2.56 -13.11 -2.23
C ILE A 157 -4.03 -13.41 -2.49
N ARG A 158 -4.51 -14.49 -1.85
CA ARG A 158 -5.92 -14.89 -1.86
C ARG A 158 -6.71 -14.36 -0.65
N GLY A 159 -6.08 -13.48 0.14
CA GLY A 159 -6.66 -12.93 1.34
C GLY A 159 -5.77 -11.86 1.92
N PHE A 160 -6.38 -10.91 2.62
CA PHE A 160 -5.66 -9.80 3.24
C PHE A 160 -5.10 -10.17 4.62
N GLU A 161 -5.67 -11.18 5.29
CA GLU A 161 -5.17 -11.82 6.52
C GLU A 161 -4.51 -13.17 6.19
N ARG A 162 -3.50 -13.57 6.97
CA ARG A 162 -2.92 -14.93 6.89
C ARG A 162 -3.73 -15.95 7.70
N GLN A 163 -4.36 -15.50 8.78
CA GLN A 163 -5.17 -16.29 9.70
C GLN A 163 -6.40 -15.47 10.11
N GLY A 164 -7.58 -16.08 10.13
CA GLY A 164 -8.85 -15.41 10.42
C GLY A 164 -9.90 -15.65 9.33
N PRO A 165 -11.15 -15.18 9.51
CA PRO A 165 -12.21 -15.32 8.52
C PRO A 165 -11.90 -14.55 7.22
N GLY A 166 -10.87 -13.69 7.22
CA GLY A 166 -10.45 -12.91 6.08
C GLY A 166 -11.47 -11.86 5.66
N LEU A 167 -11.14 -11.13 4.59
CA LEU A 167 -12.13 -10.35 3.87
C LEU A 167 -13.00 -11.32 3.07
N PRO A 168 -14.34 -11.23 3.10
CA PRO A 168 -15.24 -12.04 2.27
C PRO A 168 -15.25 -11.49 0.84
N ILE A 169 -14.07 -11.49 0.23
CA ILE A 169 -13.83 -11.10 -1.16
C ILE A 169 -13.65 -12.39 -1.93
N GLU A 170 -14.48 -12.58 -2.94
CA GLU A 170 -14.32 -13.67 -3.88
C GLU A 170 -13.05 -13.42 -4.70
N ILE A 171 -12.11 -14.34 -4.57
CA ILE A 171 -10.87 -14.35 -5.32
C ILE A 171 -11.05 -15.27 -6.53
N PRO A 172 -10.63 -14.85 -7.74
CA PRO A 172 -10.72 -15.69 -8.92
C PRO A 172 -10.17 -17.10 -8.70
N GLY A 173 -10.98 -18.12 -9.03
CA GLY A 173 -10.62 -19.52 -8.79
C GLY A 173 -9.38 -20.01 -9.55
N TRP A 174 -9.00 -19.31 -10.62
CA TRP A 174 -7.78 -19.57 -11.41
C TRP A 174 -6.51 -19.02 -10.75
N LEU A 175 -6.59 -18.20 -9.69
CA LEU A 175 -5.40 -17.71 -9.01
C LEU A 175 -4.70 -18.86 -8.27
N PRO A 176 -3.37 -18.98 -8.40
CA PRO A 176 -2.63 -20.07 -7.80
C PRO A 176 -2.71 -20.04 -6.27
N CYS A 177 -2.69 -21.22 -5.65
CA CYS A 177 -2.50 -21.36 -4.19
C CYS A 177 -1.05 -21.10 -3.78
N SER A 178 -0.11 -21.40 -4.68
CA SER A 178 1.33 -21.21 -4.51
C SER A 178 1.96 -20.83 -5.85
N GLN A 179 2.91 -19.90 -5.81
CA GLN A 179 3.63 -19.44 -6.99
C GLN A 179 5.01 -18.92 -6.57
N PRO A 180 6.01 -18.99 -7.47
CA PRO A 180 7.26 -18.25 -7.29
C PRO A 180 7.00 -16.76 -7.07
N SER A 181 7.87 -16.10 -6.31
CA SER A 181 7.84 -14.65 -6.18
C SER A 181 8.30 -13.97 -7.47
N PHE A 182 7.69 -12.83 -7.79
CA PHE A 182 8.11 -11.98 -8.90
C PHE A 182 9.12 -10.97 -8.38
N PRO A 183 10.38 -10.97 -8.88
CA PRO A 183 11.34 -9.96 -8.47
C PRO A 183 10.88 -8.58 -8.91
N LEU A 184 11.11 -7.58 -8.07
CA LEU A 184 10.78 -6.19 -8.34
C LEU A 184 12.05 -5.36 -8.52
N LEU A 185 11.98 -4.36 -9.40
CA LEU A 185 13.06 -3.39 -9.59
C LEU A 185 13.03 -2.34 -8.46
N ALA A 186 13.30 -2.79 -7.24
CA ALA A 186 13.42 -1.94 -6.05
C ALA A 186 14.66 -2.33 -5.27
N ASN A 187 15.38 -1.32 -4.77
CA ASN A 187 16.59 -1.48 -3.97
C ASN A 187 16.42 -0.95 -2.53
N ASP A 188 15.31 -0.25 -2.28
CA ASP A 188 14.95 0.33 -1.00
C ASP A 188 13.42 0.36 -0.86
N PRO A 189 12.85 0.41 0.36
CA PRO A 189 11.40 0.35 0.55
C PRO A 189 10.67 1.55 -0.04
N LEU A 190 11.34 2.70 -0.14
CA LEU A 190 10.80 3.88 -0.81
C LEU A 190 10.55 3.61 -2.29
N THR A 191 11.54 3.03 -2.98
CA THR A 191 11.44 2.65 -4.39
C THR A 191 10.34 1.61 -4.58
N LEU A 192 10.17 0.67 -3.65
CA LEU A 192 9.05 -0.28 -3.68
C LEU A 192 7.68 0.42 -3.70
N VAL A 193 7.48 1.43 -2.85
CA VAL A 193 6.24 2.22 -2.83
C VAL A 193 6.05 3.01 -4.13
N VAL A 194 7.12 3.62 -4.65
CA VAL A 194 7.08 4.34 -5.94
C VAL A 194 6.71 3.40 -7.09
N CYS A 195 7.31 2.20 -7.16
CA CYS A 195 6.97 1.18 -8.15
C CYS A 195 5.50 0.77 -8.05
N LEU A 196 4.96 0.61 -6.84
CA LEU A 196 3.53 0.34 -6.64
C LEU A 196 2.66 1.45 -7.21
N LEU A 197 2.93 2.71 -6.87
CA LEU A 197 2.15 3.86 -7.35
C LEU A 197 2.24 4.03 -8.87
N LEU A 198 3.43 3.84 -9.45
CA LEU A 198 3.62 3.85 -10.90
C LEU A 198 2.88 2.72 -11.60
N THR A 199 2.83 1.54 -11.00
CA THR A 199 2.11 0.38 -11.55
C THR A 199 0.61 0.60 -11.54
N LEU A 200 0.07 1.13 -10.44
CA LEU A 200 -1.38 1.36 -10.30
C LEU A 200 -1.87 2.52 -11.16
N TYR A 201 -1.12 3.63 -11.21
CA TYR A 201 -1.63 4.89 -11.75
C TYR A 201 -0.86 5.42 -12.96
N GLY A 202 0.28 4.84 -13.28
CA GLY A 202 1.15 5.28 -14.35
C GLY A 202 1.95 6.56 -14.03
N LYS A 203 2.91 6.85 -14.90
CA LYS A 203 3.85 7.97 -14.77
C LYS A 203 3.16 9.34 -14.65
N LYS A 204 2.12 9.61 -15.46
CA LYS A 204 1.42 10.90 -15.48
C LYS A 204 0.78 11.22 -14.13
N TYR A 205 0.09 10.24 -13.56
CA TYR A 205 -0.53 10.39 -12.25
C TYR A 205 0.53 10.61 -11.18
N PHE A 206 1.56 9.78 -11.15
CA PHE A 206 2.65 9.88 -10.17
C PHE A 206 3.28 11.28 -10.15
N TRP A 207 3.57 11.87 -11.32
CA TRP A 207 4.10 13.22 -11.39
C TRP A 207 3.10 14.30 -10.94
N THR A 208 1.81 14.09 -11.20
CA THR A 208 0.76 15.00 -10.71
C THR A 208 0.68 14.95 -9.19
N PHE A 209 0.67 13.74 -8.62
CA PHE A 209 0.72 13.51 -7.17
C PHE A 209 1.97 14.17 -6.57
N TYR A 210 3.13 13.89 -7.14
CA TYR A 210 4.41 14.45 -6.73
C TYR A 210 4.39 15.99 -6.74
N ARG A 211 4.02 16.62 -7.85
CA ARG A 211 4.05 18.10 -8.00
C ARG A 211 3.08 18.81 -7.06
N ARG A 212 1.96 18.18 -6.74
CA ARG A 212 1.00 18.72 -5.77
C ARG A 212 1.59 18.80 -4.36
N HIS A 213 2.49 17.87 -4.06
CA HIS A 213 3.08 17.69 -2.73
C HIS A 213 4.55 18.09 -2.68
N SER A 214 5.12 18.61 -3.78
CA SER A 214 6.55 18.92 -3.93
C SER A 214 7.00 20.17 -3.19
N SER A 215 6.08 20.93 -2.57
CA SER A 215 6.45 21.96 -1.59
C SER A 215 7.09 21.38 -0.32
N LEU A 216 7.07 20.05 -0.15
CA LEU A 216 7.75 19.31 0.91
C LEU A 216 9.15 18.89 0.40
N SER A 217 10.12 19.77 0.64
CA SER A 217 11.45 19.87 -0.01
C SER A 217 12.36 18.63 -0.04
N VAL A 218 12.06 17.57 0.71
CA VAL A 218 12.98 16.44 0.87
C VAL A 218 12.76 15.39 -0.25
N PHE A 219 11.53 15.22 -0.73
CA PHE A 219 11.21 14.23 -1.77
C PHE A 219 11.80 14.58 -3.15
N GLN A 220 12.26 15.82 -3.32
CA GLN A 220 12.71 16.35 -4.60
C GLN A 220 13.98 15.71 -5.14
N GLU A 221 15.02 15.69 -4.32
CA GLU A 221 16.36 15.30 -4.74
C GLU A 221 16.45 13.83 -5.18
N THR A 222 15.78 12.92 -4.45
CA THR A 222 15.81 11.48 -4.74
C THR A 222 15.00 11.14 -5.98
N VAL A 223 13.80 11.72 -6.13
CA VAL A 223 12.90 11.38 -7.24
C VAL A 223 13.40 11.99 -8.55
N GLU A 224 13.85 13.25 -8.55
CA GLU A 224 14.35 13.88 -9.78
C GLU A 224 15.66 13.25 -10.23
N LYS A 225 16.57 12.95 -9.31
CA LYS A 225 17.87 12.34 -9.66
C LYS A 225 17.76 10.89 -10.15
N LYS A 226 16.86 10.09 -9.57
CA LYS A 226 16.68 8.67 -9.95
C LYS A 226 15.65 8.47 -11.07
N TRP A 227 14.62 9.32 -11.15
CA TRP A 227 13.42 9.06 -11.96
C TRP A 227 12.96 10.26 -12.79
N GLY A 228 13.65 11.41 -12.72
CA GLY A 228 13.31 12.61 -13.47
C GLY A 228 13.24 12.37 -14.98
N PRO A 229 12.47 13.19 -15.72
CA PRO A 229 12.59 13.20 -17.16
C PRO A 229 14.02 13.61 -17.52
N GLY A 230 14.80 12.67 -18.07
CA GLY A 230 16.03 12.97 -18.80
C GLY A 230 15.73 13.69 -20.11
#